data_AF-S7QAY2-F1
#
_entry.id   AF-S7QAY2-F1
#
_cell.length_a   1.000
_cell.length_b   1.000
_cell.length_c   1.000
_cell.angle_alpha   90.00
_cell.angle_beta   90.00
_cell.angle_gamma   90.00
#
_symmetry.space_group_name_H-M   'P 1'
#
loop_
_entity.id
_entity.type
_entity.pdbx_description
1 polymer ?
#
loop_
_entity_poly.entity_id
_entity_poly.type
_entity_poly.pdbx_seq_one_letter_code
_entity_poly.pdbx_strand_id
1 'polypeptide(L)'
;MPAKDTPQHDGEILPEVADREETQVKETDCGEKTCIHTVSDGAKDENKPVVEDNTGQPKRNRITYSQIVKEGRRFNIDLVSKLLYSQGSLIDLLIKSNVSRYAEFKNVTRILAFREGKVEQVPCSRADVFNSKELTMVEKRMLMKFLTFCLDYEQHPGEYQEFTQRPFSEYLKTQKLTPNLQHFILHSIAMTEPSCLTVDGLKATKHFLQCLGRYGNTPFLFPLYGQGEIPQCFCRMCAVFGGIYCLRHRVQCLVVDKESGRCEAVIDHFGQRIRAKYFIVEDSYLSEDTCAGVQYEQISRAVLITDQSVLKADSDQQISMLTVPPAEPGARAVRVAELCSSTMTCMKDTYLVHLTCSSASTAREDLEPVVQKLFTPYAETEIDEGDPPKPRLLWALYFNMRDSSGVSRSSYHGLPSNVYVCSGPDCGLGNEHAVKLAETLFQQIFPGEDFCPPPPNPEDIIFDGDDKQPEAPGTNTLIVAKLESSEGSQNLDSPGQHLQN
;
A
#
# COMPACT_ATOMS: atom_id res chain seq x y z
N MET A 1 -32.40 -58.59 22.94
CA MET A 1 -31.83 -59.90 22.55
C MET A 1 -32.62 -60.46 21.39
N PRO A 2 -32.02 -61.20 20.45
CA PRO A 2 -30.64 -61.74 20.39
C PRO A 2 -29.72 -60.89 19.48
N ALA A 3 -28.41 -60.67 19.71
CA ALA A 3 -27.20 -61.55 19.82
C ALA A 3 -26.90 -62.27 18.48
N LYS A 4 -25.72 -62.23 17.82
CA LYS A 4 -24.29 -61.88 18.04
C LYS A 4 -23.67 -61.70 16.61
N ASP A 5 -22.58 -60.97 16.33
CA ASP A 5 -21.17 -61.34 16.58
C ASP A 5 -20.22 -60.16 16.31
N THR A 6 -19.06 -60.18 17.00
CA THR A 6 -17.90 -59.27 16.92
C THR A 6 -16.73 -59.99 16.23
N PRO A 7 -15.69 -59.28 15.73
CA PRO A 7 -14.37 -59.27 16.42
C PRO A 7 -13.69 -57.87 16.40
N GLN A 8 -13.14 -57.32 17.51
CA GLN A 8 -11.74 -57.40 18.05
C GLN A 8 -10.64 -57.25 16.98
N HIS A 9 -9.54 -56.50 17.10
CA HIS A 9 -8.86 -55.63 18.09
C HIS A 9 -7.81 -54.84 17.22
N ASP A 10 -7.45 -53.58 17.45
CA ASP A 10 -6.26 -53.20 18.23
C ASP A 10 -6.17 -51.69 18.42
N GLY A 11 -5.79 -51.30 19.64
CA GLY A 11 -5.55 -49.92 20.05
C GLY A 11 -4.09 -49.54 19.97
N GLU A 12 -3.83 -48.31 19.53
CA GLU A 12 -2.60 -47.60 19.83
C GLU A 12 -2.90 -46.45 20.79
N ILE A 13 -2.11 -46.42 21.86
CA ILE A 13 -2.19 -45.56 23.03
C ILE A 13 -1.45 -44.25 22.69
N LEU A 14 -2.13 -43.11 22.79
CA LEU A 14 -1.52 -41.78 22.79
C LEU A 14 -1.19 -41.39 24.25
N PRO A 15 0.03 -40.90 24.57
CA PRO A 15 0.37 -40.56 25.94
C PRO A 15 -0.20 -39.20 26.36
N GLU A 16 -0.76 -39.18 27.55
CA GLU A 16 -1.16 -38.00 28.32
C GLU A 16 0.03 -37.05 28.55
N VAL A 17 -0.18 -35.76 28.27
CA VAL A 17 0.74 -34.69 28.66
C VAL A 17 0.44 -34.34 30.11
N ALA A 18 1.33 -34.77 31.01
CA ALA A 18 1.32 -34.40 32.41
C ALA A 18 1.76 -32.95 32.60
N ASP A 19 1.02 -32.25 33.47
CA ASP A 19 1.37 -30.98 34.09
C ASP A 19 2.81 -30.98 34.61
N ARG A 20 3.56 -29.90 34.33
CA ARG A 20 4.80 -29.60 35.03
C ARG A 20 4.79 -28.18 35.58
N GLU A 21 5.06 -28.18 36.88
CA GLU A 21 5.07 -27.10 37.83
C GLU A 21 6.02 -25.95 37.47
N GLU A 22 5.61 -24.77 37.91
CA GLU A 22 6.40 -23.56 38.05
C GLU A 22 7.75 -23.83 38.73
N THR A 23 8.83 -23.24 38.23
CA THR A 23 10.03 -23.07 39.05
C THR A 23 10.62 -21.68 38.87
N GLN A 24 10.83 -21.06 40.02
CA GLN A 24 11.23 -19.69 40.32
C GLN A 24 12.42 -19.16 39.52
N VAL A 25 12.25 -17.94 39.00
CA VAL A 25 13.33 -17.04 38.60
C VAL A 25 13.98 -16.46 39.86
N LYS A 26 15.28 -16.66 40.03
CA LYS A 26 16.10 -15.94 41.02
C LYS A 26 16.74 -14.73 40.34
N GLU A 27 16.43 -13.55 40.86
CA GLU A 27 17.18 -12.32 40.66
C GLU A 27 18.59 -12.45 41.27
N THR A 28 19.61 -11.95 40.57
CA THR A 28 20.82 -11.43 41.22
C THR A 28 21.27 -10.16 40.51
N ASP A 29 21.39 -9.14 41.35
CA ASP A 29 21.70 -7.73 41.10
C ASP A 29 23.19 -7.47 40.78
N CYS A 30 23.40 -6.23 40.35
CA CYS A 30 24.53 -5.54 39.72
C CYS A 30 25.94 -5.70 40.29
N GLY A 31 26.92 -5.42 39.41
CA GLY A 31 28.28 -5.04 39.79
C GLY A 31 29.04 -4.35 38.65
N GLU A 32 29.00 -3.01 38.62
CA GLU A 32 29.95 -2.17 37.89
C GLU A 32 31.39 -2.45 38.36
N LYS A 33 32.35 -2.65 37.44
CA LYS A 33 33.74 -2.26 37.67
C LYS A 33 34.44 -1.76 36.40
N THR A 34 34.93 -0.55 36.56
CA THR A 34 35.73 0.34 35.72
C THR A 34 37.04 -0.30 35.26
N CYS A 35 37.39 -0.15 33.98
CA CYS A 35 38.70 -0.54 33.44
C CYS A 35 39.75 0.55 33.73
N ILE A 36 40.84 0.17 34.41
CA ILE A 36 42.05 0.98 34.58
C ILE A 36 43.15 0.41 33.67
N HIS A 37 43.80 1.31 32.94
CA HIS A 37 44.98 1.08 32.10
C HIS A 37 46.19 0.59 32.89
N THR A 38 46.92 -0.39 32.34
CA THR A 38 48.36 -0.57 32.61
C THR A 38 49.10 -0.94 31.33
N VAL A 39 50.15 -0.16 31.06
CA VAL A 39 51.14 -0.27 29.99
C VAL A 39 52.28 -1.17 30.46
N SER A 40 52.84 -1.99 29.57
CA SER A 40 54.22 -2.48 29.69
C SER A 40 54.81 -2.80 28.30
N ASP A 41 55.91 -2.11 27.97
CA ASP A 41 56.92 -2.49 26.97
C ASP A 41 57.50 -3.89 27.30
N GLY A 42 58.12 -4.69 26.44
CA GLY A 42 58.54 -4.59 25.04
C GLY A 42 59.65 -5.63 24.81
N ALA A 43 59.60 -6.42 23.72
CA ALA A 43 60.76 -7.11 23.13
C ALA A 43 60.40 -7.64 21.72
N LYS A 44 61.31 -7.39 20.77
CA LYS A 44 61.22 -7.65 19.32
C LYS A 44 61.57 -9.10 18.98
N ASP A 45 60.92 -9.68 17.96
CA ASP A 45 61.64 -10.27 16.81
C ASP A 45 60.78 -10.61 15.58
N GLU A 46 61.34 -10.22 14.43
CA GLU A 46 61.28 -10.74 13.04
C GLU A 46 59.97 -10.98 12.24
N ASN A 47 59.70 -10.01 11.36
CA ASN A 47 59.29 -10.07 9.94
C ASN A 47 58.72 -11.37 9.33
N LYS A 48 57.43 -11.33 8.95
CA LYS A 48 56.87 -12.01 7.78
C LYS A 48 55.97 -11.03 6.99
N PRO A 49 55.95 -11.06 5.66
CA PRO A 49 55.28 -10.04 4.87
C PRO A 49 53.76 -10.21 4.95
N VAL A 50 53.08 -9.11 5.30
CA VAL A 50 51.63 -8.95 5.18
C VAL A 50 51.33 -8.69 3.70
N VAL A 51 50.58 -9.60 3.07
CA VAL A 51 49.93 -9.30 1.79
C VAL A 51 48.70 -8.47 2.13
N GLU A 52 48.78 -7.16 1.91
CA GLU A 52 47.62 -6.27 1.93
C GLU A 52 46.76 -6.56 0.69
N ASP A 53 45.68 -7.31 0.88
CA ASP A 53 44.59 -7.36 -0.08
C ASP A 53 43.72 -6.10 0.11
N ASN A 54 44.15 -5.02 -0.53
CA ASN A 54 43.37 -3.80 -0.69
C ASN A 54 42.26 -4.02 -1.74
N THR A 55 41.20 -4.72 -1.33
CA THR A 55 39.91 -4.74 -2.03
C THR A 55 38.80 -4.30 -1.08
N GLY A 56 38.82 -3.02 -0.73
CA GLY A 56 37.78 -2.35 0.05
C GLY A 56 36.48 -2.16 -0.73
N GLN A 57 35.75 -3.25 -0.96
CA GLN A 57 34.28 -3.17 -1.06
C GLN A 57 33.73 -3.55 0.32
N PRO A 58 32.83 -2.75 0.93
CA PRO A 58 32.21 -3.14 2.19
C PRO A 58 31.42 -4.42 1.92
N LYS A 59 31.89 -5.54 2.49
CA LYS A 59 31.11 -6.79 2.54
C LYS A 59 29.80 -6.43 3.24
N ARG A 60 28.72 -6.25 2.47
CA ARG A 60 27.37 -6.10 3.04
C ARG A 60 27.17 -7.25 4.01
N ASN A 61 26.99 -6.94 5.29
CA ASN A 61 26.77 -7.95 6.31
C ASN A 61 25.55 -8.78 5.91
N ARG A 62 25.75 -10.08 5.76
CA ARG A 62 24.73 -11.01 5.28
C ARG A 62 23.56 -11.00 6.26
N ILE A 63 22.37 -10.61 5.80
CA ILE A 63 21.17 -10.50 6.65
C ILE A 63 20.70 -11.90 7.04
N THR A 64 20.50 -12.11 8.35
CA THR A 64 20.05 -13.37 8.94
C THR A 64 18.63 -13.26 9.46
N TYR A 65 17.93 -14.39 9.59
CA TYR A 65 16.59 -14.43 10.17
C TYR A 65 16.56 -13.85 11.61
N SER A 66 17.59 -14.11 12.42
CA SER A 66 17.70 -13.53 13.76
C SER A 66 17.72 -12.00 13.76
N GLN A 67 18.36 -11.38 12.75
CA GLN A 67 18.34 -9.92 12.59
C GLN A 67 16.97 -9.41 12.16
N ILE A 68 16.29 -10.11 11.24
CA ILE A 68 14.92 -9.77 10.81
C ILE A 68 13.97 -9.82 12.02
N VAL A 69 14.05 -10.85 12.85
CA VAL A 69 13.24 -10.97 14.07
C VAL A 69 13.57 -9.85 15.07
N LYS A 70 14.85 -9.55 15.28
CA LYS A 70 15.29 -8.46 16.16
C LYS A 70 14.74 -7.10 15.72
N GLU A 71 14.73 -6.83 14.42
CA GLU A 71 14.21 -5.61 13.82
C GLU A 71 12.72 -5.71 13.44
N GLY A 72 11.98 -6.70 13.96
CA GLY A 72 10.59 -6.99 13.56
C GLY A 72 9.65 -5.79 13.67
N ARG A 73 9.89 -4.86 14.60
CA ARG A 73 9.10 -3.60 14.77
C ARG A 73 9.37 -2.54 13.69
N ARG A 74 10.27 -2.80 12.75
CA ARG A 74 10.49 -1.99 11.55
C ARG A 74 9.68 -2.47 10.35
N PHE A 75 9.02 -3.62 10.50
CA PHE A 75 8.15 -4.16 9.47
C PHE A 75 6.70 -3.77 9.70
N ASN A 76 6.08 -3.21 8.66
CA ASN A 76 4.64 -3.01 8.55
C ASN A 76 4.21 -3.71 7.26
N ILE A 77 3.78 -4.97 7.38
CA ILE A 77 3.56 -5.86 6.25
C ILE A 77 2.08 -5.82 5.85
N ASP A 78 1.79 -5.23 4.70
CA ASP A 78 0.42 -5.13 4.20
C ASP A 78 -0.10 -6.48 3.67
N LEU A 79 -1.27 -6.89 4.16
CA LEU A 79 -2.02 -8.00 3.56
C LEU A 79 -2.53 -7.63 2.16
N VAL A 80 -2.86 -6.34 1.96
CA VAL A 80 -3.39 -5.79 0.71
C VAL A 80 -2.32 -4.96 -0.01
N SER A 81 -1.92 -5.35 -1.22
CA SER A 81 -0.96 -4.58 -2.03
C SER A 81 -1.67 -3.74 -3.08
N LYS A 82 -1.86 -2.48 -2.73
CA LYS A 82 -2.46 -1.44 -3.59
C LYS A 82 -1.55 -0.22 -3.63
N LEU A 83 -1.75 0.61 -4.65
CA LEU A 83 -1.13 1.92 -4.79
C LEU A 83 -2.24 2.98 -4.83
N LEU A 84 -1.91 4.20 -4.44
CA LEU A 84 -2.83 5.32 -4.53
C LEU A 84 -2.56 6.07 -5.83
N TYR A 85 -3.53 6.14 -6.75
CA TYR A 85 -3.43 7.03 -7.90
C TYR A 85 -3.40 8.48 -7.42
N SER A 86 -2.61 9.32 -8.08
CA SER A 86 -2.50 10.74 -7.75
C SER A 86 -3.79 11.50 -8.03
N GLN A 87 -4.64 11.01 -8.93
CA GLN A 87 -6.04 11.45 -9.11
C GLN A 87 -6.93 10.21 -9.03
N GLY A 88 -8.02 10.27 -8.28
CA GLY A 88 -8.89 9.11 -8.06
C GLY A 88 -9.72 9.26 -6.79
N SER A 89 -10.75 8.42 -6.65
CA SER A 89 -11.77 8.63 -5.63
C SER A 89 -11.21 8.61 -4.21
N LEU A 90 -10.20 7.77 -3.92
CA LEU A 90 -9.62 7.74 -2.57
C LEU A 90 -8.80 8.99 -2.24
N ILE A 91 -7.93 9.46 -3.15
CA ILE A 91 -7.12 10.66 -2.86
C ILE A 91 -8.00 11.90 -2.78
N ASP A 92 -9.01 12.00 -3.64
CA ASP A 92 -9.96 13.11 -3.61
C ASP A 92 -10.79 13.09 -2.33
N LEU A 93 -11.22 11.91 -1.86
CA LEU A 93 -11.90 11.75 -0.57
C LEU A 93 -11.00 12.11 0.62
N LEU A 94 -9.73 11.67 0.63
CA LEU A 94 -8.76 12.00 1.68
C LEU A 94 -8.54 13.51 1.78
N ILE A 95 -8.46 14.20 0.65
CA ILE A 95 -8.31 15.66 0.59
C ILE A 95 -9.61 16.34 1.04
N LYS A 96 -10.76 15.98 0.45
CA LYS A 96 -12.08 16.57 0.75
C LYS A 96 -12.41 16.49 2.25
N SER A 97 -12.19 15.33 2.85
CA SER A 97 -12.52 15.06 4.26
C SER A 97 -11.46 15.55 5.27
N ASN A 98 -10.35 16.14 4.79
CA ASN A 98 -9.17 16.48 5.61
C ASN A 98 -8.55 15.30 6.39
N VAL A 99 -8.86 14.06 5.99
CA VAL A 99 -8.27 12.82 6.53
C VAL A 99 -6.82 12.66 6.08
N SER A 100 -6.42 13.29 4.96
CA SER A 100 -5.04 13.36 4.49
C SER A 100 -4.05 13.86 5.54
N ARG A 101 -4.48 14.64 6.55
CA ARG A 101 -3.63 15.13 7.64
C ARG A 101 -3.13 14.03 8.58
N TYR A 102 -3.71 12.83 8.54
CA TYR A 102 -3.34 11.72 9.41
C TYR A 102 -2.31 10.78 8.81
N ALA A 103 -1.92 10.97 7.54
CA ALA A 103 -0.96 10.12 6.86
C ALA A 103 -0.01 10.95 5.98
N GLU A 104 1.21 10.44 5.83
CA GLU A 104 2.18 10.96 4.86
C GLU A 104 2.33 9.96 3.71
N PHE A 105 2.76 10.46 2.55
CA PHE A 105 2.88 9.65 1.34
C PHE A 105 4.26 9.81 0.70
N LYS A 106 4.75 8.72 0.10
CA LYS A 106 5.91 8.75 -0.82
C LYS A 106 5.44 8.55 -2.25
N ASN A 107 6.14 9.19 -3.17
CA ASN A 107 6.00 8.93 -4.59
C ASN A 107 6.51 7.53 -4.92
N VAL A 108 5.74 6.79 -5.72
CA VAL A 108 6.30 5.68 -6.49
C VAL A 108 7.17 6.30 -7.58
N THR A 109 8.43 5.90 -7.67
CA THR A 109 9.41 6.59 -8.50
C THR A 109 9.68 5.87 -9.82
N ARG A 110 9.39 4.57 -9.90
CA ARG A 110 9.66 3.75 -11.08
C ARG A 110 8.47 2.89 -11.47
N ILE A 111 8.13 2.92 -12.75
CA ILE A 111 7.30 1.92 -13.40
C ILE A 111 8.22 1.01 -14.19
N LEU A 112 8.08 -0.29 -13.97
CA LEU A 112 8.93 -1.32 -14.55
C LEU A 112 8.09 -2.26 -15.41
N ALA A 113 8.71 -2.82 -16.44
CA ALA A 113 8.15 -3.86 -17.28
C ALA A 113 9.03 -5.11 -17.22
N PHE A 114 8.39 -6.28 -17.29
CA PHE A 114 9.10 -7.53 -17.51
C PHE A 114 8.95 -7.95 -18.98
N ARG A 115 10.07 -8.15 -19.67
CA ARG A 115 10.10 -8.63 -21.05
C ARG A 115 11.35 -9.45 -21.31
N GLU A 116 11.20 -10.60 -21.97
CA GLU A 116 12.32 -11.45 -22.41
C GLU A 116 13.33 -11.78 -21.27
N GLY A 117 12.81 -11.99 -20.06
CA GLY A 117 13.63 -12.30 -18.88
C GLY A 117 14.26 -11.09 -18.19
N LYS A 118 14.08 -9.87 -18.71
CA LYS A 118 14.68 -8.65 -18.20
C LYS A 118 13.65 -7.71 -17.57
N VAL A 119 14.08 -7.03 -16.52
CA VAL A 119 13.34 -5.94 -15.87
C VAL A 119 13.87 -4.62 -16.41
N GLU A 120 12.98 -3.80 -16.97
CA GLU A 120 13.34 -2.54 -17.60
C GLU A 120 12.44 -1.40 -17.10
N GLN A 121 13.00 -0.19 -17.01
CA GLN A 121 12.23 0.98 -16.61
C GLN A 121 11.42 1.53 -17.79
N VAL A 122 10.13 1.73 -17.56
CA VAL A 122 9.19 2.30 -18.52
C VAL A 122 9.26 3.82 -18.44
N PRO A 123 9.44 4.53 -19.59
CA PRO A 123 9.38 5.98 -19.61
C PRO A 123 8.01 6.52 -19.16
N CYS A 124 8.00 7.42 -18.17
CA CYS A 124 6.76 7.99 -17.62
C CYS A 124 6.58 9.48 -17.93
N SER A 125 7.54 10.11 -18.61
CA SER A 125 7.44 11.51 -19.02
C SER A 125 7.92 11.72 -20.45
N ARG A 126 7.57 12.86 -21.05
CA ARG A 126 8.12 13.27 -22.35
C ARG A 126 9.65 13.29 -22.34
N ALA A 127 10.25 13.73 -21.24
CA ALA A 127 11.69 13.73 -21.06
C ALA A 127 12.25 12.30 -20.99
N ASP A 128 11.58 11.38 -20.29
CA ASP A 128 12.00 9.98 -20.20
C ASP A 128 11.91 9.29 -21.57
N VAL A 129 10.84 9.54 -22.32
CA VAL A 129 10.67 9.01 -23.68
C VAL A 129 11.80 9.52 -24.58
N PHE A 130 12.15 10.81 -24.47
CA PHE A 130 13.25 11.40 -25.22
C PHE A 130 14.61 10.77 -24.85
N ASN A 131 14.87 10.55 -23.55
CA ASN A 131 16.13 10.01 -23.04
C ASN A 131 16.25 8.49 -23.12
N SER A 132 15.14 7.77 -23.39
CA SER A 132 15.13 6.31 -23.48
C SER A 132 16.07 5.80 -24.56
N LYS A 133 16.93 4.83 -24.21
CA LYS A 133 17.82 4.12 -25.15
C LYS A 133 17.16 2.87 -25.74
N GLU A 134 16.12 2.37 -25.09
CA GLU A 134 15.37 1.16 -25.48
C GLU A 134 14.35 1.42 -26.59
N LEU A 135 14.02 2.69 -26.85
CA LEU A 135 13.07 3.09 -27.90
C LEU A 135 13.79 3.74 -29.07
N THR A 136 13.48 3.29 -30.28
CA THR A 136 13.96 3.97 -31.50
C THR A 136 13.29 5.33 -31.68
N MET A 137 13.89 6.24 -32.47
CA MET A 137 13.28 7.55 -32.77
C MET A 137 11.91 7.45 -33.47
N VAL A 138 11.64 6.35 -34.17
CA VAL A 138 10.33 6.09 -34.78
C VAL A 138 9.32 5.67 -33.72
N GLU A 139 9.71 4.75 -32.83
CA GLU A 139 8.85 4.30 -31.72
C GLU A 139 8.50 5.44 -30.76
N LYS A 140 9.45 6.32 -30.43
CA LYS A 140 9.19 7.51 -29.62
C LYS A 140 8.09 8.39 -30.22
N ARG A 141 8.10 8.59 -31.54
CA ARG A 141 7.08 9.37 -32.26
C ARG A 141 5.72 8.66 -32.28
N MET A 142 5.72 7.34 -32.53
CA MET A 142 4.50 6.52 -32.50
C MET A 142 3.84 6.55 -31.13
N LEU A 143 4.63 6.33 -30.06
CA LEU A 143 4.16 6.34 -28.68
C LEU A 143 3.55 7.70 -28.32
N MET A 144 4.29 8.80 -28.54
CA MET A 144 3.78 10.13 -28.22
C MET A 144 2.48 10.45 -28.97
N LYS A 145 2.39 10.10 -30.26
CA LYS A 145 1.16 10.31 -31.04
C LYS A 145 -0.01 9.54 -30.44
N PHE A 146 0.19 8.27 -30.08
CA PHE A 146 -0.86 7.43 -29.53
C PHE A 146 -1.29 7.87 -28.12
N LEU A 147 -0.34 8.25 -27.24
CA LEU A 147 -0.65 8.77 -25.91
C LEU A 147 -1.41 10.10 -25.97
N THR A 148 -1.08 10.99 -26.91
CA THR A 148 -1.84 12.21 -27.15
C THR A 148 -3.27 11.90 -27.59
N PHE A 149 -3.46 10.94 -28.50
CA PHE A 149 -4.80 10.47 -28.86
C PHE A 149 -5.56 9.93 -27.64
N CYS A 150 -4.92 9.14 -26.77
CA CYS A 150 -5.57 8.56 -25.59
C CYS A 150 -6.06 9.62 -24.58
N LEU A 151 -5.41 10.78 -24.48
CA LEU A 151 -5.84 11.86 -23.57
C LEU A 151 -7.21 12.44 -23.97
N ASP A 152 -7.49 12.50 -25.26
CA ASP A 152 -8.69 13.11 -25.84
C ASP A 152 -9.50 12.11 -26.68
N TYR A 153 -9.39 10.80 -26.39
CA TYR A 153 -9.97 9.76 -27.24
C TYR A 153 -11.49 9.92 -27.40
N GLU A 154 -12.20 10.45 -26.41
CA GLU A 154 -13.64 10.72 -26.49
C GLU A 154 -14.01 11.73 -27.58
N GLN A 155 -13.09 12.62 -27.97
CA GLN A 155 -13.26 13.58 -29.06
C GLN A 155 -13.06 12.95 -30.45
N HIS A 156 -12.59 11.70 -30.50
CA HIS A 156 -12.23 10.98 -31.72
C HIS A 156 -12.91 9.60 -31.82
N PRO A 157 -14.25 9.51 -31.72
CA PRO A 157 -14.97 8.23 -31.73
C PRO A 157 -14.70 7.40 -32.99
N GLY A 158 -14.52 8.07 -34.14
CA GLY A 158 -14.22 7.40 -35.41
C GLY A 158 -12.93 6.57 -35.42
N GLU A 159 -12.01 6.78 -34.48
CA GLU A 159 -10.74 6.03 -34.42
C GLU A 159 -10.86 4.67 -33.71
N TYR A 160 -11.91 4.43 -32.93
CA TYR A 160 -12.07 3.19 -32.14
C TYR A 160 -13.48 2.61 -32.12
N GLN A 161 -14.48 3.28 -32.70
CA GLN A 161 -15.90 2.87 -32.62
C GLN A 161 -16.13 1.42 -33.09
N GLU A 162 -15.46 0.99 -34.16
CA GLU A 162 -15.53 -0.39 -34.70
C GLU A 162 -14.96 -1.46 -33.76
N PHE A 163 -14.18 -1.04 -32.75
CA PHE A 163 -13.47 -1.90 -31.80
C PHE A 163 -14.07 -1.84 -30.39
N THR A 164 -15.16 -1.10 -30.18
CA THR A 164 -15.78 -0.91 -28.85
C THR A 164 -16.05 -2.22 -28.11
N GLN A 165 -16.51 -3.25 -28.82
CA GLN A 165 -16.83 -4.58 -28.28
C GLN A 165 -15.68 -5.59 -28.44
N ARG A 166 -14.49 -5.13 -28.87
CA ARG A 166 -13.31 -5.97 -29.04
C ARG A 166 -12.29 -5.72 -27.93
N PRO A 167 -11.44 -6.71 -27.62
CA PRO A 167 -10.38 -6.53 -26.65
C PRO A 167 -9.41 -5.40 -27.04
N PHE A 168 -8.96 -4.64 -26.05
CA PHE A 168 -8.01 -3.53 -26.24
C PHE A 168 -6.71 -4.00 -26.87
N SER A 169 -6.27 -5.22 -26.53
CA SER A 169 -5.11 -5.86 -27.14
C SER A 169 -5.24 -6.06 -28.66
N GLU A 170 -6.45 -6.30 -29.18
CA GLU A 170 -6.70 -6.41 -30.62
C GLU A 170 -6.72 -5.03 -31.28
N TYR A 171 -7.33 -4.05 -30.63
CA TYR A 171 -7.31 -2.66 -31.08
C TYR A 171 -5.86 -2.14 -31.20
N LEU A 172 -5.00 -2.38 -30.21
CA LEU A 172 -3.60 -1.96 -30.26
C LEU A 172 -2.84 -2.55 -31.47
N LYS A 173 -3.21 -3.75 -31.93
CA LYS A 173 -2.61 -4.37 -33.13
C LYS A 173 -3.02 -3.70 -34.44
N THR A 174 -4.16 -3.01 -34.49
CA THR A 174 -4.60 -2.26 -35.68
C THR A 174 -3.99 -0.86 -35.74
N GLN A 175 -3.42 -0.40 -34.63
CA GLN A 175 -2.74 0.88 -34.55
C GLN A 175 -1.33 0.84 -35.12
N LYS A 176 -0.79 2.02 -35.45
CA LYS A 176 0.60 2.20 -35.92
C LYS A 176 1.59 2.09 -34.75
N LEU A 177 1.63 0.94 -34.09
CA LEU A 177 2.46 0.64 -32.92
C LEU A 177 3.26 -0.64 -33.17
N THR A 178 4.53 -0.65 -32.76
CA THR A 178 5.35 -1.87 -32.76
C THR A 178 4.88 -2.82 -31.65
N PRO A 179 5.13 -4.14 -31.74
CA PRO A 179 4.81 -5.08 -30.66
C PRO A 179 5.37 -4.66 -29.30
N ASN A 180 6.55 -4.02 -29.29
CA ASN A 180 7.16 -3.43 -28.10
C ASN A 180 6.28 -2.36 -27.45
N LEU A 181 5.80 -1.40 -28.24
CA LEU A 181 4.93 -0.33 -27.74
C LEU A 181 3.58 -0.86 -27.30
N GLN A 182 3.01 -1.83 -28.02
CA GLN A 182 1.76 -2.48 -27.64
C GLN A 182 1.89 -3.13 -26.24
N HIS A 183 3.00 -3.83 -25.99
CA HIS A 183 3.32 -4.42 -24.69
C HIS A 183 3.40 -3.38 -23.57
N PHE A 184 4.13 -2.29 -23.78
CA PHE A 184 4.25 -1.22 -22.79
C PHE A 184 2.90 -0.54 -22.48
N ILE A 185 2.13 -0.24 -23.52
CA ILE A 185 0.82 0.40 -23.36
C ILE A 185 -0.12 -0.52 -22.59
N LEU A 186 -0.22 -1.79 -22.98
CA LEU A 186 -1.15 -2.73 -22.36
C LEU A 186 -0.78 -3.05 -20.91
N HIS A 187 0.49 -3.39 -20.66
CA HIS A 187 0.90 -3.97 -19.37
C HIS A 187 1.48 -2.96 -18.38
N SER A 188 2.00 -1.82 -18.84
CA SER A 188 2.66 -0.83 -17.96
C SER A 188 1.89 0.47 -17.81
N ILE A 189 1.08 0.86 -18.80
CA ILE A 189 0.28 2.10 -18.76
C ILE A 189 -1.17 1.78 -18.41
N ALA A 190 -1.86 1.02 -19.26
CA ALA A 190 -3.24 0.62 -19.01
C ALA A 190 -3.36 -0.33 -17.82
N MET A 191 -2.41 -1.27 -17.69
CA MET A 191 -2.38 -2.32 -16.65
C MET A 191 -3.70 -3.09 -16.58
N THR A 192 -4.29 -3.37 -17.74
CA THR A 192 -5.54 -4.12 -17.87
C THR A 192 -5.30 -5.56 -18.31
N GLU A 193 -6.29 -6.42 -18.09
CA GLU A 193 -6.26 -7.77 -18.65
C GLU A 193 -6.35 -7.73 -20.20
N PRO A 194 -5.75 -8.69 -20.92
CA PRO A 194 -5.80 -8.72 -22.39
C PRO A 194 -7.21 -8.78 -22.99
N SER A 195 -8.18 -9.33 -22.23
CA SER A 195 -9.60 -9.44 -22.55
C SER A 195 -10.39 -8.14 -22.31
N CYS A 196 -9.80 -7.15 -21.65
CA CYS A 196 -10.42 -5.86 -21.35
C CYS A 196 -10.90 -5.18 -22.63
N LEU A 197 -12.11 -4.61 -22.63
CA LEU A 197 -12.67 -3.96 -23.80
C LEU A 197 -11.86 -2.72 -24.19
N THR A 198 -11.86 -2.40 -25.48
CA THR A 198 -11.08 -1.27 -26.03
C THR A 198 -11.36 0.04 -25.30
N VAL A 199 -12.62 0.33 -24.99
CA VAL A 199 -13.01 1.56 -24.28
C VAL A 199 -12.44 1.60 -22.87
N ASP A 200 -12.42 0.48 -22.16
CA ASP A 200 -11.91 0.43 -20.79
C ASP A 200 -10.38 0.50 -20.76
N GLY A 201 -9.71 -0.08 -21.75
CA GLY A 201 -8.26 0.13 -21.97
C GLY A 201 -7.90 1.58 -22.26
N LEU A 202 -8.69 2.28 -23.09
CA LEU A 202 -8.51 3.71 -23.37
C LEU A 202 -8.76 4.57 -22.13
N LYS A 203 -9.82 4.29 -21.35
CA LYS A 203 -10.07 4.97 -20.06
C LYS A 203 -8.92 4.78 -19.08
N ALA A 204 -8.43 3.55 -18.92
CA ALA A 204 -7.31 3.25 -18.03
C ALA A 204 -6.03 3.97 -18.47
N THR A 205 -5.74 3.98 -19.78
CA THR A 205 -4.61 4.70 -20.35
C THR A 205 -4.72 6.20 -20.10
N LYS A 206 -5.89 6.80 -20.39
CA LYS A 206 -6.17 8.21 -20.13
C LYS A 206 -5.99 8.57 -18.66
N HIS A 207 -6.57 7.77 -17.76
CA HIS A 207 -6.48 7.99 -16.33
C HIS A 207 -5.04 7.94 -15.82
N PHE A 208 -4.26 6.95 -16.26
CA PHE A 208 -2.82 6.88 -15.96
C PHE A 208 -2.10 8.17 -16.39
N LEU A 209 -2.34 8.64 -17.62
CA LEU A 209 -1.68 9.83 -18.16
C LEU A 209 -2.08 11.11 -17.41
N GLN A 210 -3.34 11.26 -17.01
CA GLN A 210 -3.81 12.39 -16.21
C GLN A 210 -3.14 12.42 -14.82
N CYS A 211 -2.83 11.26 -14.25
CA CYS A 211 -2.18 11.17 -12.95
C CYS A 211 -0.68 11.52 -12.96
N LEU A 212 -0.03 11.51 -14.13
CA LEU A 212 1.40 11.83 -14.24
C LEU A 212 1.68 13.29 -13.86
N GLY A 213 2.77 13.53 -13.11
CA GLY A 213 3.26 14.87 -12.83
C GLY A 213 2.54 15.62 -11.71
N ARG A 214 1.47 15.08 -11.09
CA ARG A 214 0.73 15.78 -10.01
C ARG A 214 1.58 15.95 -8.74
N TYR A 215 2.26 14.88 -8.31
CA TYR A 215 3.14 14.88 -7.12
C TYR A 215 4.55 14.37 -7.42
N GLY A 216 4.72 13.66 -8.53
CA GLY A 216 5.97 13.02 -8.95
C GLY A 216 5.92 12.62 -10.43
N ASN A 217 6.97 11.95 -10.89
CA ASN A 217 7.12 11.51 -12.28
C ASN A 217 6.17 10.37 -12.67
N THR A 218 5.72 9.54 -11.71
CA THR A 218 4.76 8.45 -11.94
C THR A 218 3.37 8.83 -11.40
N PRO A 219 2.32 8.06 -11.71
CA PRO A 219 0.96 8.40 -11.30
C PRO A 219 0.60 7.92 -9.88
N PHE A 220 1.55 7.36 -9.12
CA PHE A 220 1.25 6.66 -7.88
C PHE A 220 1.93 7.24 -6.65
N LEU A 221 1.22 7.11 -5.53
CA LEU A 221 1.67 7.34 -4.17
C LEU A 221 1.56 6.05 -3.34
N PHE A 222 2.36 5.98 -2.29
CA PHE A 222 2.30 4.94 -1.26
C PHE A 222 2.31 5.58 0.13
N PRO A 223 1.37 5.24 1.04
CA PRO A 223 1.36 5.77 2.40
C PRO A 223 2.57 5.28 3.20
N LEU A 224 3.22 6.17 3.95
CA LEU A 224 4.23 5.78 4.93
C LEU A 224 3.58 4.83 5.95
N TYR A 225 4.34 3.83 6.40
CA TYR A 225 3.90 2.75 7.28
C TYR A 225 2.90 1.75 6.66
N GLY A 226 2.53 1.90 5.39
CA GLY A 226 1.75 0.92 4.64
C GLY A 226 0.27 1.27 4.49
N GLN A 227 -0.42 0.47 3.68
CA GLN A 227 -1.85 0.65 3.37
C GLN A 227 -2.75 0.46 4.59
N GLY A 228 -2.28 -0.25 5.62
CA GLY A 228 -2.97 -0.42 6.90
C GLY A 228 -3.29 0.88 7.65
N GLU A 229 -2.64 2.00 7.30
CA GLU A 229 -2.93 3.31 7.91
C GLU A 229 -4.24 3.92 7.39
N ILE A 230 -4.63 3.63 6.14
CA ILE A 230 -5.80 4.27 5.50
C ILE A 230 -7.11 3.98 6.28
N PRO A 231 -7.44 2.72 6.64
CA PRO A 231 -8.63 2.46 7.46
C PRO A 231 -8.58 3.17 8.81
N GLN A 232 -7.41 3.25 9.45
CA GLN A 232 -7.24 3.92 10.74
C GLN A 232 -7.48 5.43 10.63
N CYS A 233 -7.06 6.06 9.54
CA CYS A 233 -7.29 7.48 9.27
C CYS A 233 -8.80 7.80 9.22
N PHE A 234 -9.60 6.99 8.52
CA PHE A 234 -11.06 7.15 8.50
C PHE A 234 -11.71 6.77 9.83
N CYS A 235 -11.17 5.78 10.55
CA CYS A 235 -11.67 5.46 11.89
C CYS A 235 -11.47 6.62 12.87
N ARG A 236 -10.33 7.32 12.78
CA ARG A 236 -10.07 8.53 13.56
C ARG A 236 -11.08 9.62 13.24
N MET A 237 -11.40 9.84 11.96
CA MET A 237 -12.46 10.79 11.57
C MET A 237 -13.78 10.46 12.25
N CYS A 238 -14.23 9.21 12.18
CA CYS A 238 -15.45 8.76 12.85
C CYS A 238 -15.41 9.03 14.38
N ALA A 239 -14.30 8.72 15.04
CA ALA A 239 -14.14 8.94 16.48
C ALA A 239 -14.18 10.44 16.87
N VAL A 240 -13.58 11.32 16.07
CA VAL A 240 -13.62 12.78 16.28
C VAL A 240 -15.06 13.30 16.28
N PHE A 241 -15.94 12.70 15.47
CA PHE A 241 -17.37 13.04 15.41
C PHE A 241 -18.24 12.20 16.34
N GLY A 242 -17.66 11.56 17.37
CA GLY A 242 -18.38 10.86 18.43
C GLY A 242 -18.60 9.36 18.20
N GLY A 243 -17.99 8.78 17.17
CA GLY A 243 -18.00 7.34 16.94
C GLY A 243 -17.30 6.56 18.06
N ILE A 244 -17.90 5.46 18.51
CA ILE A 244 -17.35 4.59 19.56
C ILE A 244 -16.71 3.36 18.92
N TYR A 245 -15.49 3.03 19.35
CA TYR A 245 -14.71 1.91 18.83
C TYR A 245 -14.48 0.84 19.90
N CYS A 246 -14.79 -0.42 19.56
CA CYS A 246 -14.60 -1.57 20.43
C CYS A 246 -13.81 -2.66 19.69
N LEU A 247 -12.49 -2.75 19.91
CA LEU A 247 -11.67 -3.87 19.43
C LEU A 247 -11.77 -5.06 20.39
N ARG A 248 -11.52 -6.27 19.87
CA ARG A 248 -11.70 -7.54 20.61
C ARG A 248 -13.14 -7.72 21.13
N HIS A 249 -14.12 -7.14 20.42
CA HIS A 249 -15.52 -7.15 20.78
C HIS A 249 -16.35 -7.82 19.68
N ARG A 250 -16.68 -9.10 19.86
CA ARG A 250 -17.44 -9.87 18.87
C ARG A 250 -18.95 -9.68 19.02
N VAL A 251 -19.65 -9.64 17.89
CA VAL A 251 -21.11 -9.71 17.83
C VAL A 251 -21.53 -11.17 17.65
N GLN A 252 -22.50 -11.64 18.43
CA GLN A 252 -23.00 -13.02 18.36
C GLN A 252 -24.09 -13.18 17.30
N CYS A 253 -25.07 -12.27 17.27
CA CYS A 253 -26.18 -12.36 16.33
C CYS A 253 -26.87 -11.02 16.06
N LEU A 254 -27.60 -11.00 14.95
CA LEU A 254 -28.57 -9.96 14.59
C LEU A 254 -29.92 -10.30 15.21
N VAL A 255 -30.60 -9.31 15.80
CA VAL A 255 -31.97 -9.46 16.29
C VAL A 255 -32.93 -8.91 15.25
N VAL A 256 -33.66 -9.82 14.61
CA VAL A 256 -34.62 -9.50 13.56
C VAL A 256 -36.04 -9.57 14.11
N ASP A 257 -36.80 -8.50 13.91
CA ASP A 257 -38.22 -8.48 14.21
C ASP A 257 -39.00 -9.33 13.19
N LYS A 258 -39.86 -10.22 13.69
CA LYS A 258 -40.56 -11.20 12.84
C LYS A 258 -41.67 -10.59 12.00
N GLU A 259 -42.25 -9.49 12.45
CA GLU A 259 -43.38 -8.84 11.77
C GLU A 259 -42.88 -7.92 10.64
N SER A 260 -41.91 -7.07 10.94
CA SER A 260 -41.33 -6.12 9.98
C SER A 260 -40.22 -6.72 9.12
N GLY A 261 -39.61 -7.84 9.54
CA GLY A 261 -38.44 -8.43 8.89
C GLY A 261 -37.17 -7.58 8.99
N ARG A 262 -37.16 -6.54 9.83
CA ARG A 262 -36.03 -5.62 10.02
C ARG A 262 -35.14 -6.03 11.19
N CYS A 263 -33.85 -5.74 11.07
CA CYS A 263 -32.94 -5.85 12.20
C CYS A 263 -33.14 -4.68 13.16
N GLU A 264 -33.26 -4.94 14.46
CA GLU A 264 -33.48 -3.91 15.49
C GLU A 264 -32.29 -3.73 16.43
N ALA A 265 -31.47 -4.78 16.58
CA ALA A 265 -30.35 -4.79 17.50
C ALA A 265 -29.32 -5.84 17.13
N VAL A 266 -28.16 -5.76 17.76
CA VAL A 266 -27.21 -6.88 17.88
C VAL A 266 -27.14 -7.36 19.32
N ILE A 267 -26.75 -8.62 19.51
CA ILE A 267 -26.32 -9.15 20.81
C ILE A 267 -24.82 -9.37 20.73
N ASP A 268 -24.07 -8.75 21.64
CA ASP A 268 -22.63 -8.94 21.71
C ASP A 268 -22.22 -10.17 22.52
N HIS A 269 -20.93 -10.45 22.58
CA HIS A 269 -20.41 -11.61 23.31
C HIS A 269 -20.52 -11.53 24.84
N PHE A 270 -20.93 -10.40 25.41
CA PHE A 270 -21.29 -10.26 26.81
C PHE A 270 -22.80 -10.45 27.06
N GLY A 271 -23.59 -10.68 26.00
CA GLY A 271 -25.04 -10.78 26.07
C GLY A 271 -25.74 -9.41 26.11
N GLN A 272 -25.02 -8.31 25.88
CA GLN A 272 -25.61 -6.97 25.85
C GLN A 272 -26.36 -6.77 24.52
N ARG A 273 -27.63 -6.35 24.61
CA ARG A 273 -28.43 -5.97 23.45
C ARG A 273 -28.21 -4.50 23.10
N ILE A 274 -27.69 -4.23 21.91
CA ILE A 274 -27.39 -2.88 21.41
C ILE A 274 -28.33 -2.56 20.25
N ARG A 275 -29.21 -1.56 20.41
CA ARG A 275 -30.19 -1.14 19.39
C ARG A 275 -29.58 -0.18 18.37
N ALA A 276 -29.93 -0.34 17.10
CA ALA A 276 -29.55 0.57 16.02
C ALA A 276 -30.59 0.56 14.89
N LYS A 277 -30.57 1.60 14.04
CA LYS A 277 -31.46 1.69 12.87
C LYS A 277 -30.89 0.99 11.63
N TYR A 278 -29.56 1.01 11.51
CA TYR A 278 -28.79 0.51 10.37
C TYR A 278 -27.63 -0.33 10.89
N PHE A 279 -27.31 -1.40 10.16
CA PHE A 279 -26.23 -2.32 10.51
C PHE A 279 -25.35 -2.47 9.29
N ILE A 280 -24.06 -2.14 9.41
CA ILE A 280 -23.08 -2.37 8.35
C ILE A 280 -22.18 -3.51 8.82
N VAL A 281 -22.04 -4.54 8.01
CA VAL A 281 -21.27 -5.74 8.32
C VAL A 281 -20.35 -6.06 7.16
N GLU A 282 -19.09 -6.41 7.45
CA GLU A 282 -18.18 -6.91 6.43
C GLU A 282 -18.42 -8.41 6.22
N ASP A 283 -18.32 -8.88 4.97
CA ASP A 283 -18.65 -10.24 4.52
C ASP A 283 -18.12 -11.35 5.45
N SER A 284 -16.88 -11.23 5.95
CA SER A 284 -16.26 -12.27 6.79
C SER A 284 -16.95 -12.50 8.15
N TYR A 285 -17.80 -11.57 8.61
CA TYR A 285 -18.57 -11.70 9.84
C TYR A 285 -19.93 -12.39 9.65
N LEU A 286 -20.34 -12.67 8.41
CA LEU A 286 -21.56 -13.40 8.12
C LEU A 286 -21.36 -14.91 8.30
N SER A 287 -22.44 -15.61 8.67
CA SER A 287 -22.39 -17.06 8.85
C SER A 287 -22.32 -17.80 7.51
N GLU A 288 -21.82 -19.03 7.54
CA GLU A 288 -21.79 -19.93 6.38
C GLU A 288 -23.18 -20.11 5.76
N ASP A 289 -24.23 -20.20 6.58
CA ASP A 289 -25.62 -20.30 6.11
C ASP A 289 -26.08 -19.05 5.34
N THR A 290 -25.74 -17.86 5.82
CA THR A 290 -26.04 -16.61 5.11
C THR A 290 -25.29 -16.53 3.79
N CYS A 291 -24.08 -17.09 3.73
CA CYS A 291 -23.21 -17.05 2.55
C CYS A 291 -23.33 -18.29 1.65
N ALA A 292 -24.27 -19.21 1.90
CA ALA A 292 -24.35 -20.49 1.18
C ALA A 292 -24.55 -20.34 -0.35
N GLY A 293 -25.18 -19.25 -0.79
CA GLY A 293 -25.38 -18.92 -2.22
C GLY A 293 -24.28 -18.04 -2.83
N VAL A 294 -23.23 -17.71 -2.07
CA VAL A 294 -22.19 -16.77 -2.49
C VAL A 294 -21.06 -17.52 -3.19
N GLN A 295 -20.69 -17.03 -4.37
CA GLN A 295 -19.51 -17.48 -5.09
C GLN A 295 -18.41 -16.43 -4.90
N TYR A 296 -17.36 -16.80 -4.18
CA TYR A 296 -16.21 -15.94 -3.93
C TYR A 296 -15.14 -16.15 -4.99
N GLU A 297 -14.53 -15.06 -5.42
CA GLU A 297 -13.25 -15.10 -6.10
C GLU A 297 -12.12 -15.17 -5.05
N GLN A 298 -10.88 -15.34 -5.52
CA GLN A 298 -9.71 -15.41 -4.66
C GLN A 298 -8.59 -14.53 -5.23
N ILE A 299 -7.78 -13.96 -4.34
CA ILE A 299 -6.61 -13.16 -4.65
C ILE A 299 -5.38 -13.93 -4.20
N SER A 300 -4.47 -14.22 -5.13
CA SER A 300 -3.18 -14.82 -4.82
C SER A 300 -2.21 -13.71 -4.38
N ARG A 301 -1.61 -13.87 -3.20
CA ARG A 301 -0.68 -12.92 -2.59
C ARG A 301 0.63 -13.59 -2.23
N ALA A 302 1.73 -12.89 -2.48
CA ALA A 302 3.01 -13.19 -1.88
C ALA A 302 3.63 -11.94 -1.25
N VAL A 303 4.36 -12.14 -0.16
CA VAL A 303 5.15 -11.11 0.52
C VAL A 303 6.57 -11.65 0.67
N LEU A 304 7.53 -10.88 0.19
CA LEU A 304 8.94 -11.24 0.19
C LEU A 304 9.76 -10.19 0.93
N ILE A 305 10.78 -10.65 1.65
CA ILE A 305 11.86 -9.79 2.15
C ILE A 305 13.11 -10.09 1.32
N THR A 306 13.67 -9.06 0.69
CA THR A 306 14.86 -9.19 -0.17
C THR A 306 15.97 -8.24 0.27
N ASP A 307 17.21 -8.53 -0.13
CA ASP A 307 18.40 -7.73 0.24
C ASP A 307 18.73 -6.62 -0.77
N GLN A 308 18.11 -6.67 -1.95
CA GLN A 308 18.38 -5.77 -3.06
C GLN A 308 17.10 -5.52 -3.87
N SER A 309 17.10 -4.40 -4.60
CA SER A 309 16.06 -4.03 -5.55
C SER A 309 16.14 -4.87 -6.82
N VAL A 310 14.98 -5.18 -7.43
CA VAL A 310 14.84 -5.92 -8.70
C VAL A 310 15.52 -5.23 -9.88
N LEU A 311 15.68 -3.91 -9.80
CA LEU A 311 16.45 -3.10 -10.74
C LEU A 311 17.46 -2.24 -9.98
N LYS A 312 18.76 -2.45 -10.21
CA LYS A 312 19.81 -1.65 -9.57
C LYS A 312 19.75 -0.20 -10.06
N ALA A 313 19.95 0.73 -9.13
CA ALA A 313 19.99 2.17 -9.39
C ALA A 313 20.99 2.83 -8.43
N ASP A 314 21.38 4.07 -8.73
CA ASP A 314 22.32 4.84 -7.88
C ASP A 314 21.75 5.14 -6.49
N SER A 315 20.42 5.29 -6.41
CA SER A 315 19.67 5.42 -5.16
C SER A 315 18.97 4.12 -4.82
N ASP A 316 19.14 3.66 -3.57
CA ASP A 316 18.49 2.48 -3.03
C ASP A 316 17.08 2.77 -2.45
N GLN A 317 16.71 4.05 -2.29
CA GLN A 317 15.42 4.49 -1.74
C GLN A 317 14.36 4.72 -2.83
N GLN A 318 14.20 3.74 -3.72
CA GLN A 318 13.18 3.78 -4.79
C GLN A 318 11.97 2.93 -4.42
N ILE A 319 10.80 3.32 -4.91
CA ILE A 319 9.58 2.50 -4.83
C ILE A 319 9.18 2.18 -6.26
N SER A 320 8.96 0.89 -6.54
CA SER A 320 8.78 0.41 -7.91
C SER A 320 7.48 -0.35 -8.06
N MET A 321 6.82 -0.15 -9.19
CA MET A 321 5.71 -0.99 -9.63
C MET A 321 6.14 -1.74 -10.89
N LEU A 322 6.08 -3.06 -10.86
CA LEU A 322 6.39 -3.95 -11.97
C LEU A 322 5.14 -4.76 -12.34
N THR A 323 4.86 -4.85 -13.63
CA THR A 323 3.87 -5.80 -14.15
C THR A 323 4.60 -6.93 -14.87
N VAL A 324 4.29 -8.17 -14.50
CA VAL A 324 4.75 -9.38 -15.16
C VAL A 324 3.57 -9.97 -15.93
N PRO A 325 3.57 -9.87 -17.26
CA PRO A 325 2.51 -10.44 -18.10
C PRO A 325 2.43 -11.97 -17.94
N PRO A 326 1.27 -12.56 -18.22
CA PRO A 326 1.10 -14.01 -18.11
C PRO A 326 2.05 -14.73 -19.08
N ALA A 327 2.71 -15.78 -18.58
CA ALA A 327 3.63 -16.58 -19.39
C ALA A 327 2.91 -17.52 -20.36
N GLU A 328 1.71 -17.98 -19.98
CA GLU A 328 0.90 -18.95 -20.73
C GLU A 328 -0.53 -18.45 -20.92
N PRO A 329 -1.22 -18.85 -22.00
CA PRO A 329 -2.63 -18.56 -22.19
C PRO A 329 -3.46 -19.10 -21.01
N GLY A 330 -4.24 -18.23 -20.37
CA GLY A 330 -5.05 -18.57 -19.18
C GLY A 330 -4.43 -18.19 -17.84
N ALA A 331 -3.12 -17.92 -17.79
CA ALA A 331 -2.49 -17.31 -16.62
C ALA A 331 -2.88 -15.82 -16.49
N ARG A 332 -2.78 -15.28 -15.27
CA ARG A 332 -3.08 -13.88 -14.97
C ARG A 332 -1.80 -13.05 -14.95
N ALA A 333 -1.92 -11.75 -15.24
CA ALA A 333 -0.81 -10.84 -15.05
C ALA A 333 -0.52 -10.68 -13.55
N VAL A 334 0.76 -10.70 -13.18
CA VAL A 334 1.20 -10.55 -11.80
C VAL A 334 1.72 -9.14 -11.58
N ARG A 335 1.15 -8.47 -10.59
CA ARG A 335 1.59 -7.15 -10.12
C ARG A 335 2.64 -7.34 -9.03
N VAL A 336 3.74 -6.60 -9.12
CA VAL A 336 4.84 -6.63 -8.15
C VAL A 336 5.11 -5.21 -7.67
N ALA A 337 4.85 -4.94 -6.39
CA ALA A 337 5.17 -3.68 -5.74
C ALA A 337 6.39 -3.86 -4.85
N GLU A 338 7.44 -3.08 -5.10
CA GLU A 338 8.70 -3.10 -4.33
C GLU A 338 8.77 -1.85 -3.46
N LEU A 339 8.90 -2.06 -2.15
CA LEU A 339 8.97 -1.00 -1.14
C LEU A 339 10.36 -1.00 -0.50
N CYS A 340 11.06 0.13 -0.56
CA CYS A 340 12.33 0.34 0.14
C CYS A 340 12.12 0.75 1.60
N SER A 341 13.15 0.65 2.44
CA SER A 341 13.05 1.00 3.87
C SER A 341 12.49 2.41 4.18
N SER A 342 12.61 3.39 3.26
CA SER A 342 12.06 4.73 3.47
C SER A 342 10.52 4.81 3.44
N THR A 343 9.82 3.76 3.03
CA THR A 343 8.35 3.65 3.21
C THR A 343 7.97 3.33 4.66
N MET A 344 8.95 3.03 5.50
CA MET A 344 8.75 2.58 6.88
C MET A 344 8.03 1.23 6.99
N THR A 345 8.08 0.40 5.94
CA THR A 345 7.47 -0.94 5.92
C THR A 345 8.46 -2.09 6.10
N CYS A 346 9.77 -1.81 6.08
CA CYS A 346 10.82 -2.80 6.31
C CYS A 346 12.07 -2.17 6.94
N MET A 347 12.95 -3.01 7.49
CA MET A 347 14.23 -2.57 8.05
C MET A 347 15.20 -2.07 6.97
N LYS A 348 16.23 -1.31 7.37
CA LYS A 348 17.30 -0.86 6.48
C LYS A 348 17.97 -2.05 5.78
N ASP A 349 18.51 -1.78 4.58
CA ASP A 349 19.17 -2.76 3.72
C ASP A 349 18.27 -3.93 3.27
N THR A 350 16.95 -3.81 3.47
CA THR A 350 15.96 -4.75 2.93
C THR A 350 14.92 -4.02 2.09
N TYR A 351 14.23 -4.80 1.25
CA TYR A 351 13.04 -4.39 0.54
C TYR A 351 11.89 -5.32 0.91
N LEU A 352 10.69 -4.76 0.99
CA LEU A 352 9.44 -5.51 1.11
C LEU A 352 8.80 -5.57 -0.27
N VAL A 353 8.71 -6.76 -0.85
CA VAL A 353 8.15 -6.97 -2.18
C VAL A 353 6.82 -7.70 -2.07
N HIS A 354 5.80 -7.14 -2.68
CA HIS A 354 4.45 -7.70 -2.70
C HIS A 354 4.09 -8.16 -4.10
N LEU A 355 3.57 -9.37 -4.23
CA LEU A 355 3.05 -9.91 -5.50
C LEU A 355 1.55 -10.14 -5.40
N THR A 356 0.80 -9.77 -6.44
CA THR A 356 -0.67 -9.93 -6.48
C THR A 356 -1.15 -10.33 -7.86
N CYS A 357 -2.07 -11.28 -7.93
CA CYS A 357 -2.92 -11.54 -9.09
C CYS A 357 -4.27 -12.13 -8.65
N SER A 358 -5.25 -12.13 -9.55
CA SER A 358 -6.43 -12.98 -9.39
C SER A 358 -5.97 -14.44 -9.36
N SER A 359 -6.52 -15.22 -8.43
CA SER A 359 -6.11 -16.60 -8.19
C SER A 359 -6.63 -17.53 -9.28
N ALA A 360 -5.75 -18.39 -9.79
CA ALA A 360 -6.14 -19.54 -10.60
C ALA A 360 -6.06 -20.85 -9.79
N SER A 361 -5.11 -20.92 -8.85
CA SER A 361 -4.94 -22.01 -7.89
C SER A 361 -4.42 -21.47 -6.55
N THR A 362 -3.56 -22.20 -5.84
CA THR A 362 -2.90 -21.71 -4.64
C THR A 362 -1.99 -20.53 -4.95
N ALA A 363 -1.86 -19.59 -4.02
CA ALA A 363 -1.01 -18.41 -4.22
C ALA A 363 0.46 -18.75 -4.50
N ARG A 364 0.94 -19.90 -4.02
CA ARG A 364 2.29 -20.39 -4.30
C ARG A 364 2.42 -20.84 -5.75
N GLU A 365 1.49 -21.67 -6.24
CA GLU A 365 1.47 -22.13 -7.63
C GLU A 365 1.37 -20.95 -8.62
N ASP A 366 0.54 -19.96 -8.30
CA ASP A 366 0.34 -18.79 -9.16
C ASP A 366 1.57 -17.86 -9.21
N LEU A 367 2.30 -17.71 -8.10
CA LEU A 367 3.28 -16.63 -7.94
C LEU A 367 4.74 -17.10 -7.88
N GLU A 368 5.03 -18.32 -7.42
CA GLU A 368 6.40 -18.81 -7.30
C GLU A 368 7.18 -18.82 -8.65
N PRO A 369 6.57 -19.11 -9.81
CA PRO A 369 7.24 -18.96 -11.10
C PRO A 369 7.75 -17.53 -11.38
N VAL A 370 7.04 -16.50 -10.89
CA VAL A 370 7.48 -15.10 -11.00
C VAL A 370 8.58 -14.81 -9.98
N VAL A 371 8.46 -15.33 -8.76
CA VAL A 371 9.50 -15.17 -7.72
C VAL A 371 10.83 -15.76 -8.18
N GLN A 372 10.85 -16.97 -8.74
CA GLN A 372 12.07 -17.62 -9.26
C GLN A 372 12.70 -16.87 -10.46
N LYS A 373 11.87 -16.21 -11.28
CA LYS A 373 12.36 -15.37 -12.37
C LYS A 373 13.08 -14.12 -11.83
N LEU A 374 12.58 -13.51 -10.77
CA LEU A 374 13.07 -12.23 -10.25
C LEU A 374 14.13 -12.36 -9.16
N PHE A 375 14.15 -13.46 -8.40
CA PHE A 375 14.95 -13.60 -7.18
C PHE A 375 15.69 -14.94 -7.13
N THR A 376 16.83 -14.96 -6.42
CA THR A 376 17.56 -16.20 -6.10
C THR A 376 17.33 -16.57 -4.63
N PRO A 377 16.89 -17.81 -4.32
CA PRO A 377 16.77 -18.29 -2.94
C PRO A 377 18.09 -18.10 -2.16
N TYR A 378 18.00 -17.71 -0.88
CA TYR A 378 19.20 -17.43 -0.07
C TYR A 378 20.21 -18.59 0.02
N ALA A 379 19.73 -19.84 -0.10
CA ALA A 379 20.53 -21.06 0.00
C ALA A 379 21.31 -21.40 -1.28
N GLU A 380 20.89 -20.91 -2.44
CA GLU A 380 21.59 -21.12 -3.71
C GLU A 380 22.77 -20.15 -3.76
N THR A 381 23.99 -20.71 -3.73
CA THR A 381 25.25 -19.95 -3.62
C THR A 381 26.09 -20.03 -4.88
N GLU A 382 25.67 -20.82 -5.88
CA GLU A 382 26.37 -20.97 -7.15
C GLU A 382 25.78 -19.98 -8.15
N ILE A 383 26.53 -18.91 -8.37
CA ILE A 383 26.24 -17.93 -9.41
C ILE A 383 26.68 -18.58 -10.73
N ASP A 384 25.76 -18.85 -11.65
CA ASP A 384 26.13 -19.09 -13.04
C ASP A 384 26.88 -17.85 -13.55
N GLU A 385 28.11 -18.02 -14.04
CA GLU A 385 29.06 -16.94 -14.41
C GLU A 385 28.60 -16.04 -15.61
N GLY A 386 27.32 -16.06 -15.99
CA GLY A 386 26.79 -15.36 -17.17
C GLY A 386 25.75 -14.27 -16.92
N ASP A 387 24.97 -14.35 -15.84
CA ASP A 387 23.83 -13.43 -15.60
C ASP A 387 24.10 -12.45 -14.45
N PRO A 388 23.58 -11.20 -14.52
CA PRO A 388 23.67 -10.27 -13.40
C PRO A 388 22.99 -10.89 -12.16
N PRO A 389 23.61 -10.81 -10.97
CA PRO A 389 23.09 -11.50 -9.80
C PRO A 389 21.72 -10.94 -9.42
N LYS A 390 20.70 -11.79 -9.45
CA LYS A 390 19.34 -11.48 -8.96
C LYS A 390 19.39 -11.15 -7.46
N PRO A 391 18.47 -10.31 -6.94
CA PRO A 391 18.37 -10.08 -5.50
C PRO A 391 18.11 -11.38 -4.74
N ARG A 392 18.63 -11.48 -3.52
CA ARG A 392 18.45 -12.67 -2.70
C ARG A 392 17.11 -12.61 -1.97
N LEU A 393 16.38 -13.72 -2.01
CA LEU A 393 15.15 -13.90 -1.27
C LEU A 393 15.47 -14.38 0.16
N LEU A 394 15.23 -13.53 1.16
CA LEU A 394 15.52 -13.81 2.57
C LEU A 394 14.36 -14.51 3.28
N TRP A 395 13.13 -14.16 2.93
CA TRP A 395 11.91 -14.71 3.50
C TRP A 395 10.75 -14.56 2.51
N ALA A 396 9.82 -15.52 2.50
CA ALA A 396 8.64 -15.50 1.66
C ALA A 396 7.41 -16.04 2.39
N LEU A 397 6.26 -15.40 2.16
CA LEU A 397 4.93 -15.87 2.54
C LEU A 397 4.04 -15.88 1.31
N TYR A 398 3.27 -16.95 1.14
CA TYR A 398 2.25 -17.08 0.10
C TYR A 398 0.90 -17.37 0.78
N PHE A 399 -0.16 -16.69 0.36
CA PHE A 399 -1.51 -16.92 0.87
C PHE A 399 -2.57 -16.47 -0.13
N ASN A 400 -3.73 -17.13 -0.10
CA ASN A 400 -4.91 -16.70 -0.81
C ASN A 400 -5.78 -15.83 0.13
N MET A 401 -6.38 -14.78 -0.42
CA MET A 401 -7.36 -13.94 0.27
C MET A 401 -8.68 -14.01 -0.48
N ARG A 402 -9.79 -14.16 0.26
CA ARG A 402 -11.14 -14.12 -0.31
C ARG A 402 -11.38 -12.77 -0.98
N ASP A 403 -11.86 -12.79 -2.22
CA ASP A 403 -12.40 -11.62 -2.91
C ASP A 403 -13.93 -11.70 -2.92
N SER A 404 -14.57 -10.79 -2.18
CA SER A 404 -16.02 -10.64 -2.12
C SER A 404 -16.52 -9.36 -2.82
N SER A 405 -15.67 -8.67 -3.59
CA SER A 405 -16.00 -7.37 -4.19
C SER A 405 -17.08 -7.46 -5.26
N GLY A 406 -17.15 -8.59 -5.97
CA GLY A 406 -18.14 -8.85 -7.02
C GLY A 406 -19.48 -9.38 -6.53
N VAL A 407 -19.67 -9.57 -5.22
CA VAL A 407 -20.86 -10.26 -4.68
C VAL A 407 -22.06 -9.31 -4.59
N SER A 408 -23.16 -9.70 -5.24
CA SER A 408 -24.46 -9.01 -5.11
C SER A 408 -25.09 -9.27 -3.74
N ARG A 409 -25.80 -8.27 -3.21
CA ARG A 409 -26.65 -8.43 -2.02
C ARG A 409 -27.60 -9.62 -2.12
N SER A 410 -28.16 -9.88 -3.30
CA SER A 410 -29.14 -10.96 -3.51
C SER A 410 -28.56 -12.37 -3.34
N SER A 411 -27.23 -12.50 -3.33
CA SER A 411 -26.54 -13.78 -3.13
C SER A 411 -26.52 -14.20 -1.65
N TYR A 412 -26.76 -13.27 -0.72
CA TYR A 412 -26.84 -13.57 0.70
C TYR A 412 -28.25 -13.96 1.13
N HIS A 413 -28.37 -15.00 1.94
CA HIS A 413 -29.65 -15.50 2.42
C HIS A 413 -30.12 -14.81 3.70
N GLY A 414 -31.40 -14.41 3.72
CA GLY A 414 -32.08 -13.98 4.94
C GLY A 414 -31.63 -12.63 5.50
N LEU A 415 -30.92 -11.80 4.74
CA LEU A 415 -30.47 -10.48 5.22
C LEU A 415 -31.62 -9.46 5.27
N PRO A 416 -31.91 -8.89 6.46
CA PRO A 416 -32.86 -7.77 6.59
C PRO A 416 -32.46 -6.57 5.74
N SER A 417 -33.44 -5.82 5.21
CA SER A 417 -33.21 -4.70 4.29
C SER A 417 -32.34 -3.57 4.85
N ASN A 418 -32.26 -3.42 6.18
CA ASN A 418 -31.44 -2.43 6.87
C ASN A 418 -30.08 -2.95 7.38
N VAL A 419 -29.69 -4.15 6.95
CA VAL A 419 -28.35 -4.73 7.16
C VAL A 419 -27.60 -4.63 5.84
N TYR A 420 -26.56 -3.83 5.77
CA TYR A 420 -25.76 -3.55 4.59
C TYR A 420 -24.44 -4.33 4.65
N VAL A 421 -24.00 -4.88 3.52
CA VAL A 421 -22.80 -5.71 3.46
C VAL A 421 -21.68 -4.94 2.78
N CYS A 422 -20.51 -4.90 3.42
CA CYS A 422 -19.26 -4.49 2.82
C CYS A 422 -18.47 -5.70 2.35
N SER A 423 -17.81 -5.60 1.20
CA SER A 423 -16.84 -6.62 0.78
C SER A 423 -15.50 -6.46 1.52
N GLY A 424 -14.68 -7.49 1.42
CA GLY A 424 -13.25 -7.39 1.66
C GLY A 424 -12.52 -6.65 0.53
N PRO A 425 -11.18 -6.74 0.50
CA PRO A 425 -10.35 -6.15 -0.55
C PRO A 425 -10.57 -6.81 -1.92
N ASP A 426 -10.55 -5.99 -2.98
CA ASP A 426 -10.57 -6.45 -4.38
C ASP A 426 -9.16 -6.63 -4.95
N CYS A 427 -9.03 -7.39 -6.04
CA CYS A 427 -7.76 -7.62 -6.73
C CYS A 427 -7.20 -6.43 -7.54
N GLY A 428 -7.87 -5.27 -7.58
CA GLY A 428 -7.46 -4.09 -8.35
C GLY A 428 -6.23 -3.36 -7.76
N LEU A 429 -5.62 -2.49 -8.57
CA LEU A 429 -4.45 -1.69 -8.17
C LEU A 429 -4.79 -0.57 -7.18
N GLY A 430 -5.91 0.12 -7.40
CA GLY A 430 -6.38 1.23 -6.58
C GLY A 430 -7.47 0.83 -5.58
N ASN A 431 -8.06 1.83 -4.92
CA ASN A 431 -9.12 1.66 -3.91
C ASN A 431 -10.51 2.13 -4.40
N GLU A 432 -10.71 2.19 -5.71
CA GLU A 432 -11.94 2.66 -6.34
C GLU A 432 -13.18 1.89 -5.87
N HIS A 433 -13.09 0.56 -5.77
CA HIS A 433 -14.18 -0.28 -5.31
C HIS A 433 -14.61 0.07 -3.88
N ALA A 434 -13.64 0.14 -2.96
CA ALA A 434 -13.91 0.44 -1.55
C ALA A 434 -14.60 1.81 -1.37
N VAL A 435 -14.14 2.85 -2.09
CA VAL A 435 -14.74 4.18 -2.00
C VAL A 435 -16.14 4.20 -2.59
N LYS A 436 -16.34 3.63 -3.78
CA LYS A 436 -17.67 3.58 -4.42
C LYS A 436 -18.69 2.80 -3.61
N LEU A 437 -18.27 1.68 -3.01
CA LEU A 437 -19.11 0.90 -2.12
C LEU A 437 -19.51 1.71 -0.88
N ALA A 438 -18.55 2.38 -0.23
CA ALA A 438 -18.82 3.22 0.93
C ALA A 438 -19.77 4.39 0.60
N GLU A 439 -19.55 5.08 -0.52
CA GLU A 439 -20.41 6.17 -0.99
C GLU A 439 -21.82 5.68 -1.34
N THR A 440 -21.93 4.53 -2.02
CA THR A 440 -23.23 3.92 -2.35
C THR A 440 -24.01 3.57 -1.09
N LEU A 441 -23.37 2.93 -0.11
CA LEU A 441 -24.01 2.60 1.16
C LEU A 441 -24.40 3.86 1.94
N PHE A 442 -23.55 4.88 1.96
CA PHE A 442 -23.85 6.15 2.59
C PHE A 442 -25.09 6.81 1.99
N GLN A 443 -25.20 6.89 0.66
CA GLN A 443 -26.37 7.47 -0.02
C GLN A 443 -27.65 6.64 0.17
N GLN A 444 -27.54 5.33 0.36
CA GLN A 444 -28.70 4.48 0.72
C GLN A 444 -29.20 4.73 2.14
N ILE A 445 -28.29 5.04 3.08
CA ILE A 445 -28.61 5.25 4.49
C ILE A 445 -29.04 6.71 4.75
N PHE A 446 -28.38 7.66 4.09
CA PHE A 446 -28.52 9.10 4.26
C PHE A 446 -28.66 9.80 2.89
N PRO A 447 -29.81 9.63 2.21
CA PRO A 447 -30.00 10.17 0.86
C PRO A 447 -29.97 11.70 0.86
N GLY A 448 -29.16 12.28 -0.03
CA GLY A 448 -29.05 13.74 -0.20
C GLY A 448 -28.07 14.43 0.75
N GLU A 449 -27.47 13.68 1.68
CA GLU A 449 -26.38 14.19 2.53
C GLU A 449 -25.05 14.20 1.78
N ASP A 450 -24.15 15.11 2.16
CA ASP A 450 -22.81 15.18 1.57
C ASP A 450 -21.92 14.05 2.10
N PHE A 451 -21.21 13.37 1.19
CA PHE A 451 -20.34 12.26 1.54
C PHE A 451 -18.98 12.78 2.05
N CYS A 452 -18.75 12.61 3.35
CA CYS A 452 -17.53 13.00 4.08
C CYS A 452 -17.08 14.46 3.82
N PRO A 453 -17.90 15.47 4.18
CA PRO A 453 -17.51 16.86 4.09
C PRO A 453 -16.29 17.16 5.00
N PRO A 454 -15.52 18.23 4.71
CA PRO A 454 -14.46 18.66 5.61
C PRO A 454 -15.03 18.99 7.00
N PRO A 455 -14.30 18.67 8.09
CA PRO A 455 -14.67 19.13 9.41
C PRO A 455 -14.67 20.67 9.45
N PRO A 456 -15.66 21.31 10.09
CA PRO A 456 -15.66 22.76 10.25
C PRO A 456 -14.42 23.17 11.05
N ASN A 457 -13.58 24.03 10.48
CA ASN A 457 -12.43 24.57 11.17
C ASN A 457 -12.90 25.71 12.09
N PRO A 458 -12.77 25.59 13.42
CA PRO A 458 -13.21 26.64 14.34
C PRO A 458 -12.45 27.96 14.13
N GLU A 459 -11.24 27.92 13.55
CA GLU A 459 -10.45 29.11 13.22
C GLU A 459 -10.98 29.89 12.00
N ASP A 460 -11.84 29.28 11.18
CA ASP A 460 -12.49 29.96 10.05
C ASP A 460 -13.69 30.83 10.50
N ILE A 461 -14.09 30.73 11.78
CA ILE A 461 -15.16 31.54 12.38
C ILE A 461 -14.56 32.88 12.81
N ILE A 462 -14.75 33.93 11.99
CA ILE A 462 -14.39 35.30 12.35
C ILE A 462 -15.39 35.82 13.39
N PHE A 463 -14.95 36.02 14.63
CA PHE A 463 -15.74 36.73 15.63
C PHE A 463 -15.59 38.23 15.38
N ASP A 464 -16.70 38.94 15.18
CA ASP A 464 -16.73 40.41 15.16
C ASP A 464 -16.33 40.92 16.55
N GLY A 465 -15.06 41.30 16.70
CA GLY A 465 -14.54 41.92 17.91
C GLY A 465 -14.96 43.38 17.97
N ASP A 466 -16.16 43.67 18.46
CA ASP A 466 -16.55 45.02 18.85
C ASP A 466 -17.72 45.01 19.86
N ASP A 467 -17.49 44.44 21.05
CA ASP A 467 -18.25 44.82 22.24
C ASP A 467 -17.30 45.44 23.26
N LYS A 468 -17.35 46.77 23.30
CA LYS A 468 -16.64 47.63 24.25
C LYS A 468 -17.01 47.24 25.68
N GLN A 469 -16.08 46.63 26.42
CA GLN A 469 -16.17 46.63 27.87
C GLN A 469 -15.76 48.01 28.43
N PRO A 470 -16.51 48.58 29.38
CA PRO A 470 -16.23 49.89 29.94
C PRO A 470 -15.02 49.83 30.89
N GLU A 471 -14.06 50.73 30.70
CA GLU A 471 -12.97 50.97 31.63
C GLU A 471 -13.51 51.41 33.01
N ALA A 472 -12.97 50.83 34.08
CA ALA A 472 -13.07 51.35 35.43
C ALA A 472 -11.67 51.37 36.09
N PRO A 473 -11.39 52.32 37.02
CA PRO A 473 -10.08 52.92 37.16
C PRO A 473 -9.20 52.32 38.27
N GLY A 474 -7.90 52.23 37.99
CA GLY A 474 -6.80 52.59 38.88
C GLY A 474 -6.53 51.83 40.18
N THR A 475 -5.41 51.12 40.24
CA THR A 475 -4.42 51.32 41.31
C THR A 475 -3.02 50.88 40.86
N ASN A 476 -2.11 51.85 40.74
CA ASN A 476 -0.66 51.67 40.57
C ASN A 476 -0.09 50.95 41.81
N THR A 477 0.98 50.14 41.73
CA THR A 477 2.38 50.65 41.74
C THR A 477 3.39 49.54 41.38
N LEU A 478 4.17 49.79 40.32
CA LEU A 478 5.62 49.57 40.02
C LEU A 478 6.39 48.43 40.75
N ILE A 479 7.27 47.67 40.09
CA ILE A 479 8.59 48.11 39.58
C ILE A 479 9.01 47.33 38.32
N VAL A 480 9.40 48.08 37.28
CA VAL A 480 10.13 47.60 36.09
C VAL A 480 11.56 48.15 36.17
N ALA A 481 12.55 47.28 35.98
CA ALA A 481 13.92 47.68 35.71
C ALA A 481 14.21 47.54 34.20
N LYS A 482 14.62 48.64 33.57
CA LYS A 482 15.14 48.72 32.21
C LYS A 482 16.43 49.54 32.29
N LEU A 483 17.50 49.09 31.62
CA LEU A 483 18.66 49.89 31.20
C LEU A 483 18.89 49.48 29.74
N GLU A 484 18.50 50.27 28.74
CA GLU A 484 19.07 51.54 28.24
C GLU A 484 20.23 51.36 27.25
N SER A 485 19.95 51.85 26.04
CA SER A 485 20.83 52.13 24.90
C SER A 485 21.37 53.56 25.00
N SER A 486 22.59 53.79 24.51
CA SER A 486 23.19 55.14 24.37
C SER A 486 23.30 55.57 22.90
N GLU A 487 22.96 56.84 22.65
CA GLU A 487 23.02 57.56 21.37
C GLU A 487 24.39 58.17 21.02
N GLY A 488 24.53 58.59 19.75
CA GLY A 488 25.36 59.71 19.24
C GLY A 488 25.25 59.80 17.70
N SER A 489 24.43 60.68 17.11
CA SER A 489 24.75 62.05 16.59
C SER A 489 25.88 62.06 15.53
N GLN A 490 25.83 62.62 14.30
CA GLN A 490 25.05 63.69 13.65
C GLN A 490 25.43 63.74 12.13
N ASN A 491 24.51 64.18 11.24
CA ASN A 491 24.70 65.01 10.00
C ASN A 491 25.55 64.48 8.81
N LEU A 492 25.31 64.70 7.50
CA LEU A 492 24.49 65.62 6.68
C LEU A 492 24.49 65.11 5.20
N ASP A 493 23.46 65.52 4.45
CA ASP A 493 23.39 65.77 2.98
C ASP A 493 23.29 64.65 1.92
N SER A 494 22.06 64.55 1.36
CA SER A 494 21.76 64.33 -0.07
C SER A 494 21.80 65.71 -0.79
N PRO A 495 21.96 65.86 -2.14
CA PRO A 495 20.98 65.38 -3.13
C PRO A 495 21.53 65.08 -4.56
N GLY A 496 20.69 64.52 -5.45
CA GLY A 496 20.96 64.60 -6.90
C GLY A 496 20.16 63.65 -7.79
N GLN A 497 19.16 64.21 -8.48
CA GLN A 497 18.26 63.60 -9.48
C GLN A 497 18.92 63.26 -10.83
N HIS A 498 18.28 62.35 -11.58
CA HIS A 498 17.95 62.33 -13.03
C HIS A 498 18.18 60.94 -13.67
N LEU A 499 17.14 60.24 -14.14
CA LEU A 499 16.47 60.33 -15.46
C LEU A 499 17.38 59.97 -16.66
N GLN A 500 16.98 58.89 -17.33
CA GLN A 500 17.15 58.57 -18.77
C GLN A 500 18.56 58.52 -19.37
N ASN A 501 18.98 57.30 -19.74
CA ASN A 501 18.93 56.83 -21.13
C ASN A 501 18.87 55.30 -21.19
#